data_AF-A0A9P0JKX2-F1
#
_entry.id   AF-A0A9P0JKX2-F1
#
_cell.length_a   1.000
_cell.length_b   1.000
_cell.length_c   1.000
_cell.angle_alpha   90.00
_cell.angle_beta   90.00
_cell.angle_gamma   90.00
#
_symmetry.space_group_name_H-M   'P 1'
#
loop_
_entity.id
_entity.type
_entity.pdbx_description
1 polymer ?
#
loop_
_entity_poly.entity_id
_entity_poly.type
_entity_poly.pdbx_seq_one_letter_code
_entity_poly.pdbx_strand_id
1 'polypeptide(L)'
;MTALPIDNIKFKFVDEVKKLKGRTNSRLNILFKEEYDVLLSGIRDASSNNGPKTPLQYRRLKRFGIVEVGNIEKLVTRNKGQTGKENNEDTI
;
A
#
# COMPACT_ATOMS: atom_id res chain seq x y z
N MET A 1 -13.54 -18.12 33.20
CA MET A 1 -12.79 -17.84 31.96
C MET A 1 -11.64 -16.93 32.30
N THR A 2 -10.39 -17.39 32.20
CA THR A 2 -9.20 -16.56 32.44
C THR A 2 -8.86 -15.80 31.16
N ALA A 3 -8.82 -14.47 31.23
CA ALA A 3 -8.39 -13.65 30.10
C ALA A 3 -6.93 -13.98 29.76
N LEU A 4 -6.63 -14.17 28.48
CA LEU A 4 -5.25 -14.34 28.03
C LEU A 4 -4.47 -13.03 28.26
N PRO A 5 -3.21 -13.09 28.72
CA PRO A 5 -2.35 -11.92 28.80
C PRO A 5 -2.27 -11.22 27.44
N ILE A 6 -2.29 -9.88 27.42
CA ILE A 6 -2.30 -9.07 26.18
C ILE A 6 -1.13 -9.44 25.26
N ASP A 7 0.04 -9.75 25.81
CA ASP A 7 1.21 -10.14 25.03
C ASP A 7 1.02 -11.48 24.32
N ASN A 8 0.30 -12.42 24.94
CA ASN A 8 -0.09 -13.68 24.32
C ASN A 8 -1.13 -13.47 23.21
N ILE A 9 -1.99 -12.45 23.33
CA ILE A 9 -2.95 -12.09 22.29
C ILE A 9 -2.24 -11.49 21.07
N LYS A 10 -1.29 -10.56 21.29
CA LYS A 10 -0.49 -9.97 20.20
C LYS A 10 0.31 -11.04 19.45
N PHE A 11 0.96 -11.95 20.19
CA PHE A 11 1.73 -13.04 19.58
C PHE A 11 0.85 -13.94 18.72
N LYS A 12 -0.30 -14.39 19.26
CA LYS A 12 -1.26 -15.22 18.52
C LYS A 12 -1.80 -14.50 17.28
N PHE A 13 -2.12 -13.22 17.38
CA PHE A 13 -2.59 -12.44 16.24
C PHE A 13 -1.54 -12.37 15.12
N VAL A 14 -0.29 -12.05 15.46
CA VAL A 14 0.80 -11.97 14.47
C VAL A 14 1.04 -13.33 13.79
N ASP A 15 1.00 -14.41 14.55
CA ASP A 15 1.17 -15.77 14.03
C ASP A 15 0.04 -16.15 13.05
N GLU A 16 -1.22 -15.84 13.40
CA GLU A 16 -2.35 -16.06 12.50
C GLU A 16 -2.28 -15.20 11.23
N VAL A 17 -1.89 -13.92 11.34
CA VAL A 17 -1.67 -13.05 10.17
C VAL A 17 -0.57 -13.62 9.26
N LYS A 18 0.51 -14.17 9.83
CA LYS A 18 1.58 -14.81 9.05
C LYS A 18 1.08 -16.04 8.28
N LYS A 19 0.24 -16.87 8.90
CA LYS A 19 -0.37 -18.04 8.26
C LYS A 19 -1.27 -17.67 7.08
N LEU A 20 -1.90 -16.50 7.10
CA LEU A 20 -2.77 -16.04 6.02
C LEU A 20 -2.00 -15.66 4.74
N LYS A 21 -0.76 -15.16 4.87
CA LYS A 21 0.05 -14.72 3.73
C LYS A 21 0.42 -15.86 2.76
N GLY A 22 0.50 -17.10 3.25
CA GLY A 22 0.83 -18.29 2.44
C GLY A 22 -0.37 -18.97 1.78
N ARG A 23 -1.60 -18.53 2.05
CA ARG A 23 -2.80 -19.17 1.48
C ARG A 23 -3.09 -18.60 0.09
N THR A 24 -2.95 -19.45 -0.92
CA THR A 24 -3.12 -19.20 -2.37
C THR A 24 -4.49 -18.63 -2.77
N ASN A 25 -5.46 -18.60 -1.85
CA ASN A 25 -6.83 -18.10 -2.07
C ASN A 25 -7.17 -16.87 -1.20
N SER A 26 -6.17 -16.25 -0.58
CA SER A 26 -6.36 -15.05 0.24
C SER A 26 -6.62 -13.84 -0.67
N ARG A 27 -7.82 -13.26 -0.59
CA ARG A 27 -8.12 -11.91 -1.14
C ARG A 27 -7.36 -10.80 -0.41
N LEU A 28 -6.62 -11.13 0.66
CA LEU A 28 -5.86 -10.19 1.48
C LEU A 28 -4.42 -10.12 0.98
N ASN A 29 -4.05 -8.98 0.39
CA ASN A 29 -2.66 -8.63 0.12
C ASN A 29 -2.02 -8.10 1.40
N ILE A 30 -1.55 -9.00 2.25
CA ILE A 30 -0.81 -8.64 3.47
C ILE A 30 0.66 -8.44 3.10
N LEU A 31 1.18 -7.25 3.38
CA LEU A 31 2.61 -6.92 3.25
C LEU A 31 3.23 -6.87 4.65
N PHE A 32 4.34 -7.57 4.83
CA PHE A 32 5.18 -7.33 6.01
C PHE A 32 5.99 -6.05 5.83
N LYS A 33 6.59 -5.60 6.94
CA LYS A 33 7.31 -4.34 6.99
C LYS A 33 8.38 -4.25 5.91
N GLU A 34 9.21 -5.28 5.72
CA GLU A 34 10.28 -5.22 4.72
C GLU A 34 9.73 -5.08 3.30
N GLU A 35 8.66 -5.79 2.97
CA GLU A 35 8.02 -5.73 1.65
C GLU A 35 7.33 -4.40 1.40
N TYR A 36 6.70 -3.86 2.44
CA TYR A 36 6.11 -2.54 2.42
C TYR A 36 7.17 -1.47 2.19
N ASP A 37 8.29 -1.54 2.91
CA ASP A 37 9.40 -0.58 2.79
C ASP A 37 10.04 -0.64 1.39
N VAL A 38 10.23 -1.84 0.84
CA VAL A 38 10.71 -2.05 -0.55
C VAL A 38 9.72 -1.50 -1.58
N LEU A 39 8.41 -1.65 -1.34
CA LEU A 39 7.39 -1.10 -2.23
C LEU A 39 7.38 0.43 -2.18
N LEU A 40 7.47 1.00 -0.97
CA LEU A 40 7.50 2.44 -0.74
C LEU A 40 8.73 3.08 -1.39
N SER A 41 9.93 2.54 -1.14
CA SER A 41 11.17 3.03 -1.77
C SER A 41 11.09 2.93 -3.29
N GLY A 42 10.64 1.79 -3.82
CA GLY A 42 10.51 1.60 -5.27
C GLY A 42 9.51 2.55 -5.94
N ILE A 43 8.47 3.00 -5.22
CA ILE A 43 7.53 4.02 -5.73
C ILE A 43 8.14 5.42 -5.62
N ARG A 44 8.84 5.71 -4.53
CA ARG A 44 9.55 6.97 -4.33
C ARG A 44 10.60 7.18 -5.42
N ASP A 45 11.44 6.18 -5.65
CA ASP A 45 12.48 6.23 -6.70
C ASP A 45 11.86 6.37 -8.09
N ALA A 46 10.78 5.62 -8.37
CA ALA A 46 10.07 5.74 -9.64
C ALA A 46 9.37 7.09 -9.82
N SER A 47 8.97 7.76 -8.73
CA SER A 47 8.34 9.08 -8.78
C SER A 47 9.37 10.18 -9.00
N SER A 48 10.55 10.07 -8.36
CA SER A 48 11.61 11.06 -8.43
C SER A 48 12.48 10.94 -9.69
N ASN A 49 12.56 9.76 -10.31
CA ASN A 49 13.33 9.56 -11.53
C ASN A 49 12.54 10.06 -12.76
N ASN A 50 13.11 11.02 -13.49
CA ASN A 50 12.54 11.59 -14.71
C ASN A 50 12.83 10.77 -15.99
N GLY A 51 13.59 9.67 -15.87
CA GLY A 51 13.90 8.78 -17.00
C GLY A 51 12.76 7.84 -17.40
N PRO A 52 12.97 7.05 -18.48
CA PRO A 52 12.02 6.03 -18.92
C PRO A 52 11.71 5.03 -17.80
N LYS A 53 10.42 4.80 -17.55
CA LYS A 53 9.97 3.91 -16.47
C LYS A 53 9.80 2.49 -16.98
N THR A 54 10.23 1.52 -16.18
CA THR A 54 9.97 0.11 -16.48
C THR A 54 8.47 -0.19 -16.37
N PRO A 55 7.96 -1.25 -17.03
CA PRO A 55 6.56 -1.65 -16.91
C PRO A 55 6.11 -1.88 -15.45
N LEU A 56 7.01 -2.40 -14.61
CA LEU A 56 6.75 -2.60 -13.19
C LEU A 56 6.58 -1.26 -12.44
N GLN A 57 7.46 -0.29 -12.69
CA GLN A 57 7.39 1.05 -12.10
C GLN A 57 6.11 1.76 -12.53
N TYR A 58 5.76 1.70 -13.82
CA TYR A 58 4.53 2.28 -14.33
C TYR A 58 3.30 1.68 -13.66
N ARG A 59 3.25 0.36 -13.51
CA ARG A 59 2.16 -0.34 -12.80
C ARG A 59 2.05 0.09 -11.33
N ARG A 60 3.18 0.26 -10.64
CA ARG A 60 3.21 0.70 -9.23
C ARG A 60 2.70 2.14 -9.09
N LEU A 61 3.22 3.07 -9.88
CA LEU A 61 2.79 4.49 -9.87
C LEU A 61 1.31 4.67 -10.25
N LYS A 62 0.76 3.80 -11.11
CA LYS A 62 -0.65 3.83 -11.46
C LYS A 62 -1.56 3.38 -10.32
N ARG A 63 -1.08 2.48 -9.45
CA ARG A 63 -1.88 1.87 -8.38
C ARG A 63 -1.69 2.57 -7.04
N PHE A 64 -0.53 3.17 -6.81
CA PHE A 64 -0.13 3.69 -5.52
C PHE A 64 0.35 5.13 -5.61
N GLY A 65 0.01 5.92 -4.60
CA GLY A 65 0.64 7.21 -4.31
C GLY A 65 1.34 7.14 -2.95
N ILE A 66 2.15 8.15 -2.68
CA ILE A 66 2.76 8.37 -1.36
C ILE A 66 2.09 9.61 -0.77
N VAL A 67 1.66 9.52 0.49
CA VAL A 67 1.17 10.64 1.29
C VAL A 67 2.02 10.77 2.54
N GLU A 68 2.21 11.99 3.00
CA GLU A 68 2.90 12.28 4.24
C GLU A 68 1.88 12.46 5.37
N VAL A 69 2.08 11.74 6.47
CA VAL A 69 1.26 11.85 7.68
C VAL A 69 2.18 12.19 8.83
N GLY A 70 2.20 13.45 9.25
CA GLY A 70 3.22 13.96 10.15
C GLY A 70 4.58 13.94 9.45
N ASN A 71 5.54 13.17 10.00
CA ASN A 71 6.88 13.00 9.41
C ASN A 71 7.08 11.61 8.79
N ILE A 72 5.98 10.91 8.44
CA ILE A 72 6.03 9.52 7.96
C ILE A 72 5.36 9.42 6.60
N GLU A 73 6.08 8.88 5.62
CA GLU A 73 5.56 8.54 4.29
C GLU A 73 4.73 7.25 4.35
N LYS A 74 3.52 7.28 3.77
CA LYS A 74 2.60 6.14 3.70
C LYS A 74 2.12 5.90 2.27
N LEU A 75 1.95 4.62 1.91
CA LEU A 75 1.37 4.21 0.64
C LEU A 75 -0.14 4.29 0.69
N VAL A 76 -0.73 4.93 -0.32
CA VAL A 76 -2.18 4.97 -0.53
C VAL A 76 -2.53 4.41 -1.90
N THR A 77 -3.64 3.71 -1.99
CA THR A 77 -4.15 3.24 -3.29
C THR A 77 -4.80 4.39 -4.03
N ARG A 78 -4.37 4.60 -5.28
CA ARG A 78 -5.04 5.54 -6.18
C ARG A 78 -6.33 4.89 -6.66
N ASN A 79 -7.47 5.28 -6.08
CA ASN A 79 -8.78 4.82 -6.53
C ASN A 79 -9.00 5.22 -7.99
N LYS A 80 -9.20 4.26 -8.89
CA LYS A 80 -9.73 4.51 -10.25
C LYS A 80 -11.24 4.77 -10.23
N GLY A 81 -11.71 5.67 -9.36
CA GLY A 81 -13.12 5.73 -8.98
C GLY A 81 -13.83 7.07 -9.06
N GLN A 82 -13.17 8.18 -9.41
CA GLN A 82 -13.86 9.49 -9.59
C GLN A 82 -13.24 10.42 -10.66
N THR A 83 -12.43 9.93 -11.59
CA THR A 83 -12.13 10.69 -12.83
C THR A 83 -13.23 10.42 -13.85
N GLY A 84 -14.39 11.03 -13.60
CA GLY A 84 -15.57 11.01 -14.46
C GLY A 84 -16.51 12.20 -14.22
N LYS A 85 -16.05 13.22 -13.48
CA LYS A 85 -16.64 14.55 -13.44
C LYS A 85 -15.50 15.55 -13.52
N GLU A 86 -14.87 15.60 -14.69
CA GLU A 86 -14.19 16.83 -15.10
C GLU A 86 -15.32 17.84 -15.28
N ASN A 87 -15.35 18.84 -14.40
CA ASN A 87 -16.18 20.01 -14.57
C ASN A 87 -15.69 20.68 -15.86
N ASN A 88 -16.51 20.63 -16.91
CA ASN A 88 -16.45 21.64 -17.97
C ASN A 88 -16.90 22.94 -17.30
N GLU A 89 -15.96 23.63 -16.68
CA GLU A 89 -16.09 25.07 -16.42
C GLU A 89 -15.52 25.78 -17.64
N ASP A 90 -16.46 26.34 -18.39
CA ASP A 90 -16.36 27.47 -19.30
C ASP A 90 -14.97 28.11 -19.42
N THR A 91 -14.41 28.04 -20.62
CA THR A 91 -13.42 29.00 -21.08
C THR A 91 -13.81 29.48 -22.47
N ILE A 92 -14.49 30.64 -22.46
CA ILE A 92 -14.73 31.66 -23.50
C ILE A 92 -15.36 31.19 -24.81
#